data_AF-A0A937NWR7-F1
#
_entry.id   AF-A0A937NWR7-F1
#
_cell.length_a   1.000
_cell.length_b   1.000
_cell.length_c   1.000
_cell.angle_alpha   90.00
_cell.angle_beta   90.00
_cell.angle_gamma   90.00
#
_symmetry.space_group_name_H-M   'P 1'
#
loop_
_entity.id
_entity.type
_entity.pdbx_description
1 polymer ?
#
loop_
_entity_poly.entity_id
_entity_poly.type
_entity_poly.pdbx_seq_one_letter_code
_entity_poly.pdbx_strand_id
1 'polypeptide(L)'
;MLRFERNKIIGVEKADDGTLVAHGMLDDDIYSIQMDVTFGLPGLEILAIKGWWNRWTTPECPRATGFLKEAVGFRVEEEGFSQKVHKIVGRKACRHFANLLLECSHSAREAARVIRWEEVKALDKGLTFEAFLNGDRGKTPPHETATAESAEEGGTEKPQPDFSMPKREISGGTVIDLHVHTAPASPCSSAPVDQLIEEAKRIGLDGICLTDHNYVWDPEAVDRLRKRHDFVVLRGNEITTDQGDVVVFGLEKDIKGIIKLEDLGKDVRDAGGFMIVAHPFRGFLTFNIGQLGLTPEKAMERALFKHVDAVEVLNSKVTEDENRFAADVASGLGLPTTGGSDAHEVSEVGIYATRFKGEINSEKDLIAALQRGECKPVACRNRGVKGDGAK
;
A
#
# COMPACT_ATOMS: atom_id res chain seq x y z
N MET A 1 -31.98 -4.87 -14.66
CA MET A 1 -30.88 -3.91 -14.79
C MET A 1 -30.24 -3.80 -13.41
N LEU A 2 -29.01 -4.28 -13.22
CA LEU A 2 -28.28 -4.10 -11.97
C LEU A 2 -27.83 -2.64 -11.93
N ARG A 3 -28.23 -1.90 -10.89
CA ARG A 3 -27.78 -0.54 -10.60
C ARG A 3 -26.92 -0.63 -9.35
N PHE A 4 -25.70 -0.11 -9.45
CA PHE A 4 -24.80 0.11 -8.32
C PHE A 4 -24.36 1.57 -8.38
N GLU A 5 -24.57 2.29 -7.29
CA GLU A 5 -24.21 3.68 -7.09
C GLU A 5 -23.43 3.78 -5.78
N ARG A 6 -22.33 4.55 -5.81
CA ARG A 6 -21.52 4.85 -4.64
C ARG A 6 -21.21 6.33 -4.61
N ASN A 7 -21.59 6.98 -3.51
CA ASN A 7 -21.33 8.37 -3.22
C ASN A 7 -20.38 8.47 -2.03
N LYS A 8 -19.37 9.32 -2.16
CA LYS A 8 -18.43 9.64 -1.08
C LYS A 8 -18.35 11.16 -0.97
N ILE A 9 -18.69 11.70 0.20
CA ILE A 9 -18.81 13.14 0.43
C ILE A 9 -18.03 13.47 1.70
N ILE A 10 -17.12 14.44 1.61
CA ILE A 10 -16.41 14.98 2.76
C ILE A 10 -16.69 16.49 2.82
N GLY A 11 -17.26 16.95 3.93
CA GLY A 11 -17.28 18.36 4.30
C GLY A 11 -16.20 18.64 5.33
N VAL A 12 -15.54 19.80 5.24
CA VAL A 12 -14.61 20.25 6.27
C VAL A 12 -14.99 21.66 6.69
N GLU A 13 -15.11 21.87 7.99
CA GLU A 13 -15.40 23.17 8.59
C GLU A 13 -14.37 23.52 9.67
N LYS A 14 -14.14 24.83 9.85
CA LYS A 14 -13.34 25.35 10.96
C LYS A 14 -14.27 25.51 12.16
N ALA A 15 -14.10 24.67 13.18
CA ALA A 15 -14.96 24.70 14.36
C ALA A 15 -14.56 25.82 15.32
N ASP A 16 -13.26 26.05 15.47
CA ASP A 16 -12.67 27.18 16.19
C ASP A 16 -11.26 27.50 15.64
N ASP A 17 -10.56 28.45 16.25
CA ASP A 17 -9.23 28.87 15.80
C ASP A 17 -8.17 27.77 15.86
N GLY A 18 -8.37 26.74 16.66
CA GLY A 18 -7.43 25.64 16.84
C GLY A 18 -7.87 24.33 16.18
N THR A 19 -9.07 24.24 15.58
CA THR A 19 -9.60 22.94 15.13
C THR A 19 -10.38 22.97 13.82
N LEU A 20 -10.22 21.88 13.06
CA LEU A 20 -11.06 21.53 11.92
C LEU A 20 -11.92 20.32 12.25
N VAL A 21 -13.14 20.28 11.72
CA VAL A 21 -13.99 19.09 11.77
C VAL A 21 -14.28 18.63 10.34
N ALA A 22 -13.92 17.39 10.03
CA ALA A 22 -14.29 16.74 8.78
C ALA A 22 -15.49 15.81 9.01
N HIS A 23 -16.54 16.01 8.23
CA HIS A 23 -17.73 15.18 8.16
C HIS A 23 -17.67 14.33 6.89
N GLY A 24 -17.33 13.06 7.04
CA GLY A 24 -17.24 12.10 5.94
C GLY A 24 -18.46 11.18 5.86
N MET A 25 -18.96 10.95 4.65
CA MET A 25 -19.98 9.96 4.33
C MET A 25 -19.52 9.11 3.15
N LEU A 26 -19.67 7.80 3.26
CA LEU A 26 -19.60 6.86 2.14
C LEU A 26 -20.91 6.08 2.14
N ASP A 27 -21.69 6.24 1.08
CA ASP A 27 -22.99 5.60 0.89
C ASP A 27 -23.02 4.88 -0.47
N ASP A 28 -23.26 3.57 -0.47
CA ASP A 28 -23.48 2.79 -1.68
C ASP A 28 -24.60 1.75 -1.53
N ASP A 29 -25.02 1.09 -2.60
CA ASP A 29 -26.13 0.12 -2.52
C ASP A 29 -25.89 -1.06 -1.54
N ILE A 30 -24.66 -1.29 -1.09
CA ILE A 30 -24.27 -2.40 -0.22
C ILE A 30 -24.17 -1.95 1.25
N TYR A 31 -23.57 -0.78 1.52
CA TYR A 31 -23.37 -0.26 2.86
C TYR A 31 -23.29 1.26 2.92
N SER A 32 -23.37 1.79 4.13
CA SER A 32 -23.32 3.22 4.41
C SER A 32 -22.62 3.48 5.73
N ILE A 33 -21.58 4.29 5.70
CA ILE A 33 -20.82 4.73 6.87
C ILE A 33 -20.69 6.25 6.90
N GLN A 34 -20.62 6.78 8.11
CA GLN A 34 -20.29 8.18 8.36
C GLN A 34 -19.21 8.27 9.42
N MET A 35 -18.45 9.36 9.37
CA MET A 35 -17.53 9.73 10.44
C MET A 35 -17.41 11.24 10.59
N ASP A 36 -17.17 11.63 11.83
CA ASP A 36 -16.70 12.95 12.20
C ASP A 36 -15.27 12.81 12.72
N VAL A 37 -14.37 13.65 12.23
CA VAL A 37 -12.96 13.67 12.65
C VAL A 37 -12.58 15.10 12.99
N THR A 38 -12.17 15.32 14.24
CA THR A 38 -11.66 16.61 14.70
C THR A 38 -10.14 16.61 14.59
N PHE A 39 -9.59 17.59 13.87
CA PHE A 39 -8.16 17.79 13.69
C PHE A 39 -7.70 19.07 14.40
N GLY A 40 -6.57 19.00 15.10
CA GLY A 40 -5.91 20.15 15.71
C GLY A 40 -5.04 20.91 14.71
N LEU A 41 -5.00 22.23 14.83
CA LEU A 41 -4.11 23.12 14.11
C LEU A 41 -3.05 23.72 15.06
N PRO A 42 -1.79 23.89 14.63
CA PRO A 42 -1.21 23.42 13.36
C PRO A 42 -0.83 21.92 13.42
N GLY A 43 -0.76 21.25 12.27
CA GLY A 43 -0.21 19.88 12.15
C GLY A 43 -1.22 18.73 12.02
N LEU A 44 -2.52 19.04 12.07
CA LEU A 44 -3.61 18.11 11.79
C LEU A 44 -3.52 16.81 12.60
N GLU A 45 -3.31 16.96 13.91
CA GLU A 45 -3.42 15.84 14.84
C GLU A 45 -4.89 15.45 15.03
N ILE A 46 -5.23 14.17 14.92
CA ILE A 46 -6.59 13.68 15.19
C ILE A 46 -6.88 13.79 16.68
N LEU A 47 -7.70 14.76 17.08
CA LEU A 47 -8.08 15.00 18.46
C LEU A 47 -9.28 14.15 18.89
N ALA A 48 -10.21 13.93 17.95
CA ALA A 48 -11.39 13.11 18.18
C ALA A 48 -11.83 12.44 16.88
N ILE A 49 -12.42 11.26 17.03
CA ILE A 49 -13.02 10.52 15.91
C ILE A 49 -14.28 9.81 16.40
N LYS A 50 -15.35 9.98 15.65
CA LYS A 50 -16.62 9.29 15.87
C LYS A 50 -17.07 8.73 14.53
N GLY A 51 -17.45 7.46 14.50
CA GLY A 51 -17.99 6.85 13.29
C GLY A 51 -19.20 6.00 13.61
N TRP A 52 -20.08 5.85 12.63
CA TRP A 52 -21.27 5.02 12.73
C TRP A 52 -21.64 4.45 11.37
N TRP A 53 -22.39 3.35 11.40
CA TRP A 53 -22.97 2.74 10.22
C TRP A 53 -24.43 3.16 10.09
N ASN A 54 -24.85 3.51 8.87
CA ASN A 54 -26.28 3.67 8.55
C ASN A 54 -26.85 2.38 7.93
N ARG A 55 -26.01 1.61 7.23
CA ARG A 55 -26.34 0.31 6.62
C ARG A 55 -25.08 -0.54 6.53
N TRP A 56 -25.16 -1.83 6.83
CA TRP A 56 -24.00 -2.71 6.90
C TRP A 56 -24.31 -4.11 6.35
N THR A 57 -23.27 -4.82 5.95
CA THR A 57 -23.38 -6.14 5.33
C THR A 57 -23.45 -7.28 6.33
N THR A 58 -22.87 -7.13 7.53
CA THR A 58 -22.84 -8.20 8.54
C THR A 58 -23.07 -7.66 9.95
N PRO A 59 -23.65 -8.46 10.88
CA PRO A 59 -23.92 -8.03 12.26
C PRO A 59 -22.67 -7.58 13.05
N GLU A 60 -21.47 -7.94 12.59
CA GLU A 60 -20.20 -7.58 13.21
C GLU A 60 -19.75 -6.16 12.85
N CYS A 61 -20.21 -5.60 11.72
CA CYS A 61 -19.76 -4.30 11.22
C CYS A 61 -19.86 -3.17 12.26
N PRO A 62 -20.96 -3.02 13.04
CA PRO A 62 -21.06 -1.97 14.06
C PRO A 62 -19.96 -2.01 15.12
N ARG A 63 -19.34 -3.17 15.37
CA ARG A 63 -18.24 -3.33 16.35
C ARG A 63 -16.99 -2.54 15.96
N ALA A 64 -16.80 -2.27 14.66
CA ALA A 64 -15.66 -1.51 14.13
C ALA A 64 -15.56 -0.11 14.76
N THR A 65 -16.69 0.50 15.11
CA THR A 65 -16.74 1.88 15.64
C THR A 65 -15.95 2.05 16.95
N GLY A 66 -15.89 1.01 17.79
CA GLY A 66 -15.17 1.04 19.07
C GLY A 66 -13.65 1.13 18.95
N PHE A 67 -13.11 0.79 17.79
CA PHE A 67 -11.67 0.80 17.52
C PHE A 67 -11.19 2.09 16.84
N LEU A 68 -12.11 2.97 16.40
CA LEU A 68 -11.75 4.22 15.73
C LEU A 68 -10.89 5.13 16.61
N LYS A 69 -11.17 5.15 17.92
CA LYS A 69 -10.42 5.93 18.92
C LYS A 69 -8.91 5.64 18.93
N GLU A 70 -8.47 4.50 18.38
CA GLU A 70 -7.03 4.19 18.27
C GLU A 70 -6.29 5.08 17.27
N ALA A 71 -7.01 5.81 16.41
CA ALA A 71 -6.44 6.81 15.52
C ALA A 71 -6.22 8.18 16.19
N VAL A 72 -6.75 8.40 17.41
CA VAL A 72 -6.53 9.65 18.14
C VAL A 72 -5.04 9.82 18.44
N GLY A 73 -4.52 11.02 18.18
CA GLY A 73 -3.10 11.37 18.27
C GLY A 73 -2.31 11.11 16.99
N PHE A 74 -2.91 10.57 15.92
CA PHE A 74 -2.20 10.47 14.64
C PHE A 74 -2.11 11.85 14.00
N ARG A 75 -0.96 12.14 13.37
CA ARG A 75 -0.75 13.41 12.66
C ARG A 75 -0.77 13.16 11.16
N VAL A 76 -1.63 13.88 10.45
CA VAL A 76 -1.82 13.70 9.00
C VAL A 76 -0.53 13.99 8.21
N GLU A 77 0.32 14.87 8.72
CA GLU A 77 1.58 15.26 8.09
C GLU A 77 2.78 14.36 8.49
N GLU A 78 2.57 13.37 9.37
CA GLU A 78 3.60 12.40 9.76
C GLU A 78 3.91 11.44 8.60
N GLU A 79 5.20 11.16 8.36
CA GLU A 79 5.59 10.14 7.40
C GLU A 79 4.98 8.78 7.78
N GLY A 80 4.38 8.09 6.81
CA GLY A 80 3.73 6.80 7.05
C GLY A 80 2.33 6.89 7.66
N PHE A 81 1.70 8.07 7.69
CA PHE A 81 0.33 8.25 8.20
C PHE A 81 -0.68 7.28 7.58
N SER A 82 -0.65 7.12 6.25
CA SER A 82 -1.58 6.24 5.52
C SER A 82 -1.49 4.79 6.00
N GLN A 83 -0.26 4.29 6.16
CA GLN A 83 0.03 2.96 6.67
C GLN A 83 -0.42 2.79 8.12
N LYS A 84 -0.22 3.81 8.95
CA LYS A 84 -0.65 3.82 10.34
C LYS A 84 -2.18 3.67 10.42
N VAL A 85 -2.92 4.41 9.58
CA VAL A 85 -4.38 4.31 9.45
C VAL A 85 -4.79 2.92 8.95
N HIS A 86 -4.22 2.41 7.85
CA HIS A 86 -4.57 1.07 7.36
C HIS A 86 -4.23 -0.04 8.36
N LYS A 87 -3.09 0.06 9.06
CA LYS A 87 -2.66 -0.95 10.05
C LYS A 87 -3.53 -0.94 11.29
N ILE A 88 -3.85 0.25 11.82
CA ILE A 88 -4.58 0.37 13.09
C ILE A 88 -6.08 0.37 12.83
N VAL A 89 -6.59 1.31 12.04
CA VAL A 89 -8.03 1.40 11.73
C VAL A 89 -8.44 0.32 10.74
N GLY A 90 -7.69 0.11 9.67
CA GLY A 90 -8.07 -0.83 8.62
C GLY A 90 -8.15 -2.27 9.10
N ARG A 91 -7.20 -2.69 9.96
CA ARG A 91 -7.21 -4.02 10.58
C ARG A 91 -8.12 -4.08 11.81
N LYS A 92 -8.06 -3.15 12.75
CA LYS A 92 -8.83 -3.32 14.01
C LYS A 92 -10.28 -2.88 13.92
N ALA A 93 -10.58 -1.83 13.15
CA ALA A 93 -11.94 -1.37 12.89
C ALA A 93 -12.50 -2.05 11.63
N CYS A 94 -12.26 -1.45 10.47
CA CYS A 94 -12.50 -2.06 9.15
C CYS A 94 -11.84 -1.22 8.05
N ARG A 95 -11.65 -1.83 6.88
CA ARG A 95 -11.07 -1.16 5.71
C ARG A 95 -11.92 0.03 5.22
N HIS A 96 -13.25 -0.05 5.34
CA HIS A 96 -14.15 1.03 4.93
C HIS A 96 -13.94 2.31 5.75
N PHE A 97 -13.81 2.20 7.08
CA PHE A 97 -13.49 3.33 7.94
C PHE A 97 -12.07 3.84 7.72
N ALA A 98 -11.08 2.97 7.48
CA ALA A 98 -9.73 3.42 7.16
C ALA A 98 -9.72 4.30 5.90
N ASN A 99 -10.37 3.84 4.83
CA ASN A 99 -10.47 4.60 3.59
C ASN A 99 -11.18 5.94 3.80
N LEU A 100 -12.32 5.95 4.50
CA LEU A 100 -13.04 7.21 4.77
C LEU A 100 -12.22 8.17 5.66
N LEU A 101 -11.42 7.66 6.60
CA LEU A 101 -10.54 8.48 7.44
C LEU A 101 -9.42 9.13 6.63
N LEU A 102 -8.82 8.41 5.68
CA LEU A 102 -7.80 8.96 4.79
C LEU A 102 -8.36 10.11 3.95
N GLU A 103 -9.60 10.00 3.50
CA GLU A 103 -10.28 11.02 2.71
C GLU A 103 -10.64 12.25 3.55
N CYS A 104 -11.11 12.05 4.78
CA CYS A 104 -11.27 13.13 5.77
C CYS A 104 -9.94 13.85 6.02
N SER A 105 -8.87 13.09 6.20
CA SER A 105 -7.53 13.64 6.48
C SER A 105 -6.96 14.41 5.29
N HIS A 106 -7.12 13.88 4.08
CA HIS A 106 -6.74 14.58 2.85
C HIS A 106 -7.50 15.90 2.71
N SER A 107 -8.82 15.87 2.91
CA SER A 107 -9.67 17.06 2.81
C SER A 107 -9.32 18.10 3.89
N ALA A 108 -9.03 17.67 5.11
CA ALA A 108 -8.58 18.54 6.19
C ALA A 108 -7.22 19.21 5.88
N ARG A 109 -6.31 18.48 5.23
CA ARG A 109 -5.04 19.03 4.74
C ARG A 109 -5.22 20.13 3.71
N GLU A 110 -6.11 19.93 2.75
CA GLU A 110 -6.41 20.96 1.75
C GLU A 110 -7.13 22.16 2.38
N ALA A 111 -8.04 21.95 3.33
CA ALA A 111 -8.68 23.05 4.08
C ALA A 111 -7.66 23.85 4.91
N ALA A 112 -6.73 23.18 5.61
CA ALA A 112 -5.67 23.83 6.36
C ALA A 112 -4.73 24.66 5.46
N ARG A 113 -4.47 24.21 4.22
CA ARG A 113 -3.74 25.00 3.21
C ARG A 113 -4.47 26.27 2.84
N VAL A 114 -5.80 26.21 2.65
CA VAL A 114 -6.62 27.39 2.33
C VAL A 114 -6.62 28.39 3.48
N ILE A 115 -6.74 27.93 4.72
CA ILE A 115 -6.66 28.81 5.91
C ILE A 115 -5.29 29.49 5.98
N ARG A 116 -4.19 28.73 5.85
CA ARG A 116 -2.83 29.29 5.81
C ARG A 116 -2.67 30.31 4.68
N TRP A 117 -3.26 30.06 3.52
CA TRP A 117 -3.27 31.02 2.42
C TRP A 117 -3.96 32.32 2.79
N GLU A 118 -5.14 32.26 3.40
CA GLU A 118 -5.90 33.46 3.80
C GLU A 118 -5.14 34.29 4.84
N GLU A 119 -4.51 33.63 5.82
CA GLU A 119 -3.66 34.27 6.84
C GLU A 119 -2.45 34.97 6.19
N VAL A 120 -1.73 34.29 5.31
CA VAL A 120 -0.55 34.86 4.64
C VAL A 120 -0.95 35.97 3.68
N LYS A 121 -2.06 35.83 2.95
CA LYS A 121 -2.57 36.86 2.03
C LYS A 121 -3.04 38.11 2.79
N ALA A 122 -3.56 37.96 4.00
CA ALA A 122 -3.90 39.10 4.86
C ALA A 122 -2.65 39.92 5.25
N LEU A 123 -1.50 39.26 5.39
CA LEU A 123 -0.20 39.87 5.69
C LEU A 123 0.52 40.42 4.45
N ASP A 124 0.44 39.71 3.32
CA ASP A 124 1.01 40.10 2.03
C ASP A 124 -0.06 40.11 0.93
N LYS A 125 -0.60 41.31 0.67
CA LYS A 125 -1.63 41.53 -0.36
C LYS A 125 -1.11 41.36 -1.80
N GLY A 126 0.22 41.33 -1.99
CA GLY A 126 0.86 41.14 -3.28
C GLY A 126 1.13 39.67 -3.63
N LEU A 127 1.05 38.77 -2.64
CA LEU A 127 1.23 37.34 -2.85
C LEU A 127 0.09 36.78 -3.72
N THR A 128 0.43 35.98 -4.73
CA THR A 128 -0.53 35.25 -5.56
C THR A 128 -0.72 33.83 -5.03
N PHE A 129 -1.89 33.24 -5.26
CA PHE A 129 -2.18 31.88 -4.80
C PHE A 129 -1.23 30.86 -5.42
N GLU A 130 -0.85 31.06 -6.69
CA GLU A 130 0.13 30.25 -7.40
C GLU A 130 1.53 30.31 -6.76
N ALA A 131 1.98 31.50 -6.36
CA ALA A 131 3.26 31.67 -5.66
C ALA A 131 3.24 30.99 -4.28
N PHE A 132 2.12 31.05 -3.56
CA PHE A 132 1.93 30.34 -2.29
C PHE A 132 2.00 28.81 -2.46
N LEU A 133 1.26 28.26 -3.44
CA LEU A 133 1.27 26.82 -3.73
C LEU A 133 2.65 26.30 -4.14
N ASN A 134 3.47 27.12 -4.81
CA ASN A 134 4.82 26.75 -5.20
C ASN A 134 5.83 26.86 -4.03
N GLY A 135 5.58 27.73 -3.05
CA GLY A 135 6.41 27.89 -1.85
C GLY A 135 6.15 26.86 -0.74
N ASP A 136 4.92 26.34 -0.62
CA ASP A 136 4.52 25.33 0.38
C ASP A 136 4.93 23.89 -0.02
N ARG A 137 5.50 23.69 -1.22
CA ARG A 137 6.01 22.38 -1.69
C ARG A 137 7.34 21.94 -1.06
N GLY A 138 7.84 22.64 -0.03
CA GLY A 138 9.01 22.19 0.71
C GLY A 138 9.52 23.24 1.68
N LYS A 139 9.22 23.06 2.97
CA LYS A 139 9.96 23.59 4.14
C LYS A 139 9.34 23.06 5.43
N THR A 140 9.85 21.93 5.93
CA THR A 140 9.76 21.60 7.36
C THR A 140 10.75 22.50 8.11
N PRO A 141 10.38 23.20 9.19
CA PRO A 141 11.33 24.01 9.96
C PRO A 141 12.36 23.11 10.68
N PRO A 142 13.62 23.55 10.84
CA PRO A 142 14.65 22.76 11.48
C PRO A 142 14.43 22.73 13.00
N HIS A 143 14.27 21.53 13.57
CA HIS A 143 14.34 21.33 15.00
C HIS A 143 15.79 21.30 15.47
N GLU A 144 16.10 22.14 16.46
CA GLU A 144 17.38 22.23 17.15
C GLU A 144 17.72 20.90 17.83
N THR A 145 18.89 20.36 17.48
CA THR A 145 19.47 19.17 18.11
C THR A 145 20.11 19.52 19.44
N ALA A 146 19.52 19.03 20.54
CA ALA A 146 20.19 18.91 21.82
C ALA A 146 20.90 17.56 21.91
N THR A 147 22.21 17.61 22.07
CA THR A 147 23.14 16.50 22.31
C THR A 147 22.88 15.84 23.66
N ALA A 148 22.90 14.52 23.72
CA ALA A 148 23.12 13.78 24.97
C ALA A 148 23.92 12.49 24.68
N GLU A 149 24.84 12.25 25.61
CA GLU A 149 26.02 11.41 25.50
C GLU A 149 25.75 9.91 25.62
N SER A 150 26.72 9.14 25.11
CA SER A 150 26.87 7.70 25.15
C SER A 150 27.05 7.14 26.57
N ALA A 151 26.40 6.01 26.85
CA ALA A 151 26.82 5.07 27.88
C ALA A 151 26.77 3.65 27.30
N GLU A 152 27.94 3.01 27.24
CA GLU A 152 28.13 1.60 26.90
C GLU A 152 27.75 0.72 28.10
N GLU A 153 26.98 -0.34 27.87
CA GLU A 153 27.00 -1.52 28.74
C GLU A 153 26.91 -2.79 27.89
N GLY A 154 27.89 -3.68 28.10
CA GLY A 154 28.04 -4.96 27.42
C GLY A 154 27.09 -6.03 27.95
N GLY A 155 26.61 -6.87 27.04
CA GLY A 155 25.83 -8.07 27.33
C GLY A 155 26.06 -9.12 26.26
N THR A 156 26.52 -10.30 26.68
CA THR A 156 26.94 -11.45 25.87
C THR A 156 25.88 -11.94 24.89
N GLU A 157 26.21 -11.94 23.60
CA GLU A 157 25.37 -12.41 22.48
C GLU A 157 25.23 -13.94 22.43
N LYS A 158 23.98 -14.40 22.27
CA LYS A 158 23.67 -15.70 21.65
C LYS A 158 23.64 -15.51 20.12
N PRO A 159 23.99 -16.53 19.31
CA PRO A 159 24.20 -16.33 17.89
C PRO A 159 22.90 -15.92 17.20
N GLN A 160 22.86 -14.69 16.69
CA GLN A 160 21.84 -14.19 15.79
C GLN A 160 22.10 -14.73 14.37
N PRO A 161 21.05 -14.99 13.57
CA PRO A 161 21.23 -15.27 12.16
C PRO A 161 21.88 -14.09 11.46
N ASP A 162 22.95 -14.36 10.72
CA ASP A 162 23.70 -13.39 9.93
C ASP A 162 22.83 -12.86 8.78
N PHE A 163 22.31 -11.64 8.94
CA PHE A 163 21.62 -10.87 7.88
C PHE A 163 22.55 -9.86 7.21
N SER A 164 23.87 -10.07 7.25
CA SER A 164 24.78 -9.25 6.47
C SER A 164 24.42 -9.37 4.99
N MET A 165 24.19 -8.21 4.37
CA MET A 165 24.04 -8.08 2.92
C MET A 165 25.21 -8.80 2.25
N PRO A 166 24.97 -9.77 1.35
CA PRO A 166 26.04 -10.18 0.47
C PRO A 166 26.45 -8.93 -0.31
N LYS A 167 27.69 -8.47 -0.10
CA LYS A 167 28.37 -7.60 -1.05
C LYS A 167 28.21 -8.26 -2.40
N ARG A 168 27.55 -7.55 -3.32
CA ARG A 168 27.23 -7.93 -4.71
C ARG A 168 28.21 -9.00 -5.24
N GLU A 169 27.84 -10.27 -5.15
CA GLU A 169 28.37 -11.26 -6.08
C GLU A 169 27.72 -10.93 -7.42
N ILE A 170 28.41 -10.15 -8.24
CA ILE A 170 28.01 -9.96 -9.64
C ILE A 170 28.27 -11.29 -10.34
N SER A 171 27.23 -12.13 -10.40
CA SER A 171 27.03 -13.06 -11.51
C SER A 171 25.52 -13.26 -11.77
N GLY A 172 24.92 -12.26 -12.43
CA GLY A 172 23.67 -12.39 -13.20
C GLY A 172 22.35 -12.11 -12.45
N GLY A 173 21.44 -11.42 -13.14
CA GLY A 173 20.02 -11.35 -12.82
C GLY A 173 19.44 -9.96 -12.56
N THR A 174 18.18 -9.76 -12.95
CA THR A 174 17.41 -8.50 -12.78
C THR A 174 16.59 -8.55 -11.49
N VAL A 175 16.55 -7.47 -10.70
CA VAL A 175 15.72 -7.35 -9.49
C VAL A 175 14.61 -6.34 -9.75
N ILE A 176 13.36 -6.81 -9.73
CA ILE A 176 12.18 -5.99 -10.02
C ILE A 176 11.20 -6.09 -8.87
N ASP A 177 10.70 -4.95 -8.40
CA ASP A 177 9.53 -4.93 -7.53
C ASP A 177 8.26 -5.16 -8.37
N LEU A 178 7.61 -6.30 -8.17
CA LEU A 178 6.47 -6.72 -8.98
C LEU A 178 5.14 -6.13 -8.50
N HIS A 179 5.11 -5.45 -7.37
CA HIS A 179 3.87 -5.02 -6.75
C HIS A 179 4.03 -3.62 -6.16
N VAL A 180 3.59 -2.59 -6.90
CA VAL A 180 3.59 -1.20 -6.43
C VAL A 180 2.34 -0.44 -6.87
N HIS A 181 1.91 0.49 -6.03
CA HIS A 181 0.79 1.40 -6.28
C HIS A 181 1.27 2.84 -6.32
N THR A 182 0.66 3.66 -7.17
CA THR A 182 1.03 5.04 -7.44
C THR A 182 -0.18 5.98 -7.38
N ALA A 183 0.09 7.24 -7.08
CA ALA A 183 -0.86 8.33 -7.26
C ALA A 183 -0.64 8.99 -8.64
N PRO A 184 -1.71 9.34 -9.39
CA PRO A 184 -3.13 9.21 -9.04
C PRO A 184 -3.80 7.91 -9.53
N ALA A 185 -3.04 6.95 -10.06
CA ALA A 185 -3.60 5.75 -10.71
C ALA A 185 -4.37 4.85 -9.73
N SER A 186 -3.85 4.66 -8.52
CA SER A 186 -4.53 3.93 -7.45
C SER A 186 -4.98 4.86 -6.33
N PRO A 187 -6.28 4.88 -5.97
CA PRO A 187 -6.79 5.73 -4.89
C PRO A 187 -6.21 5.42 -3.49
N CYS A 188 -5.59 4.26 -3.31
CA CYS A 188 -4.99 3.88 -2.03
C CYS A 188 -3.54 4.38 -1.87
N SER A 189 -2.89 4.83 -2.95
CA SER A 189 -1.49 5.26 -2.93
C SER A 189 -1.39 6.77 -2.83
N SER A 190 -0.36 7.23 -2.12
CA SER A 190 0.05 8.64 -2.15
C SER A 190 1.42 8.84 -2.83
N ALA A 191 2.07 7.75 -3.27
CA ALA A 191 3.36 7.77 -3.94
C ALA A 191 3.27 8.34 -5.38
N PRO A 192 3.87 9.51 -5.67
CA PRO A 192 3.94 10.01 -7.04
C PRO A 192 4.84 9.11 -7.88
N VAL A 193 4.40 8.70 -9.07
CA VAL A 193 5.11 7.71 -9.91
C VAL A 193 6.58 8.07 -10.19
N ASP A 194 6.89 9.33 -10.50
CA ASP A 194 8.27 9.76 -10.75
C ASP A 194 9.17 9.60 -9.49
N GLN A 195 8.64 9.90 -8.30
CA GLN A 195 9.40 9.76 -7.05
C GLN A 195 9.61 8.29 -6.66
N LEU A 196 8.60 7.45 -6.91
CA LEU A 196 8.70 6.01 -6.70
C LEU A 196 9.80 5.39 -7.57
N ILE A 197 9.90 5.79 -8.83
CA ILE A 197 10.94 5.34 -9.76
C ILE A 197 12.34 5.78 -9.30
N GLU A 198 12.49 7.06 -8.92
CA GLU A 198 13.78 7.56 -8.43
C GLU A 198 14.23 6.85 -7.15
N GLU A 199 13.31 6.56 -6.24
CA GLU A 199 13.63 5.78 -5.04
C GLU A 199 13.99 4.32 -5.36
N ALA A 200 13.28 3.67 -6.28
CA ALA A 200 13.61 2.33 -6.75
C ALA A 200 15.03 2.25 -7.33
N LYS A 201 15.42 3.24 -8.15
CA LYS A 201 16.79 3.40 -8.66
C LYS A 201 17.79 3.60 -7.54
N ARG A 202 17.48 4.49 -6.58
CA ARG A 202 18.37 4.82 -5.46
C ARG A 202 18.71 3.61 -4.60
N ILE A 203 17.75 2.71 -4.38
CA ILE A 203 17.98 1.46 -3.62
C ILE A 203 18.55 0.31 -4.45
N GLY A 204 18.80 0.52 -5.75
CA GLY A 204 19.46 -0.44 -6.62
C GLY A 204 18.54 -1.55 -7.14
N LEU A 205 17.23 -1.30 -7.24
CA LEU A 205 16.38 -2.12 -8.11
C LEU A 205 16.75 -1.89 -9.57
N ASP A 206 16.50 -2.88 -10.41
CA ASP A 206 16.68 -2.77 -11.86
C ASP A 206 15.35 -2.37 -12.55
N GLY A 207 14.21 -2.58 -11.88
CA GLY A 207 12.90 -2.16 -12.39
C GLY A 207 11.76 -2.18 -11.36
N ILE A 208 10.61 -1.66 -11.78
CA ILE A 208 9.32 -1.78 -11.07
C ILE A 208 8.19 -2.18 -12.03
N CYS A 209 7.16 -2.82 -11.49
CA CYS A 209 5.91 -3.07 -12.20
C CYS A 209 4.78 -2.22 -11.62
N LEU A 210 4.19 -1.34 -12.41
CA LEU A 210 3.03 -0.55 -11.99
C LEU A 210 1.80 -1.46 -11.93
N THR A 211 1.31 -1.76 -10.73
CA THR A 211 0.23 -2.72 -10.48
C THR A 211 -0.92 -2.09 -9.70
N ASP A 212 -1.27 -0.87 -10.06
CA ASP A 212 -2.39 -0.14 -9.47
C ASP A 212 -3.71 -0.93 -9.54
N HIS A 213 -4.60 -0.70 -8.56
CA HIS A 213 -5.86 -1.42 -8.48
C HIS A 213 -6.78 -1.16 -9.68
N ASN A 214 -7.08 -2.20 -10.45
CA ASN A 214 -8.01 -2.16 -11.59
C ASN A 214 -7.72 -1.00 -12.57
N TYR A 215 -6.44 -0.65 -12.77
CA TYR A 215 -6.01 0.48 -13.59
C TYR A 215 -5.08 0.04 -14.72
N VAL A 216 -5.60 0.01 -15.95
CA VAL A 216 -4.80 -0.31 -17.13
C VAL A 216 -3.95 0.91 -17.51
N TRP A 217 -2.64 0.81 -17.29
CA TRP A 217 -1.69 1.83 -17.70
C TRP A 217 -1.60 1.98 -19.22
N ASP A 218 -1.66 3.23 -19.68
CA ASP A 218 -1.40 3.60 -21.07
C ASP A 218 0.05 3.21 -21.46
N PRO A 219 0.26 2.36 -22.48
CA PRO A 219 1.60 1.96 -22.90
C PRO A 219 2.49 3.14 -23.29
N GLU A 220 1.94 4.20 -23.88
CA GLU A 220 2.74 5.38 -24.24
C GLU A 220 3.17 6.16 -22.99
N ALA A 221 2.33 6.24 -21.95
CA ALA A 221 2.68 6.85 -20.67
C ALA A 221 3.84 6.10 -20.00
N VAL A 222 3.80 4.77 -20.01
CA VAL A 222 4.89 3.96 -19.45
C VAL A 222 6.17 4.09 -20.28
N ASP A 223 6.09 4.11 -21.60
CA ASP A 223 7.27 4.36 -22.46
C ASP A 223 7.91 5.75 -22.19
N ARG A 224 7.08 6.78 -21.96
CA ARG A 224 7.58 8.11 -21.53
C ARG A 224 8.29 8.04 -20.17
N LEU A 225 7.77 7.29 -19.20
CA LEU A 225 8.43 7.10 -17.90
C LEU A 225 9.77 6.37 -18.06
N ARG A 226 9.80 5.27 -18.81
CA ARG A 226 11.02 4.50 -19.09
C ARG A 226 12.12 5.38 -19.68
N LYS A 227 11.79 6.15 -20.72
CA LYS A 227 12.73 7.06 -21.40
C LYS A 227 13.20 8.20 -20.51
N ARG A 228 12.28 8.80 -19.74
CA ARG A 228 12.59 9.92 -18.84
C ARG A 228 13.54 9.51 -17.73
N HIS A 229 13.33 8.34 -17.14
CA HIS A 229 14.07 7.88 -15.97
C HIS A 229 15.25 6.98 -16.30
N ASP A 230 15.38 6.52 -17.56
CA ASP A 230 16.34 5.49 -17.97
C ASP A 230 16.26 4.26 -17.04
N PHE A 231 15.04 3.72 -16.91
CA PHE A 231 14.71 2.69 -15.92
C PHE A 231 13.67 1.71 -16.44
N VAL A 232 13.74 0.44 -16.01
CA VAL A 232 12.75 -0.56 -16.39
C VAL A 232 11.46 -0.31 -15.62
N VAL A 233 10.44 0.16 -16.32
CA VAL A 233 9.07 0.31 -15.82
C VAL A 233 8.17 -0.56 -16.67
N LEU A 234 7.50 -1.52 -16.04
CA LEU A 234 6.62 -2.49 -16.71
C LEU A 234 5.18 -2.30 -16.27
N ARG A 235 4.22 -2.63 -17.14
CA ARG A 235 2.80 -2.61 -16.79
C ARG A 235 2.39 -3.94 -16.15
N GLY A 236 1.58 -3.85 -15.11
CA GLY A 236 0.77 -4.93 -14.58
C GLY A 236 -0.54 -4.35 -14.06
N ASN A 237 -1.24 -5.13 -13.23
CA ASN A 237 -2.50 -4.74 -12.61
C ASN A 237 -2.70 -5.54 -11.33
N GLU A 238 -3.16 -4.92 -10.25
CA GLU A 238 -3.73 -5.66 -9.12
C GLU A 238 -5.26 -5.70 -9.28
N ILE A 239 -5.80 -6.87 -9.61
CA ILE A 239 -7.22 -7.07 -9.86
C ILE A 239 -7.86 -7.69 -8.62
N THR A 240 -8.89 -7.00 -8.11
CA THR A 240 -9.70 -7.53 -7.02
C THR A 240 -10.66 -8.58 -7.54
N THR A 241 -10.60 -9.78 -6.97
CA THR A 241 -11.50 -10.89 -7.31
C THR A 241 -12.40 -11.28 -6.13
N ASP A 242 -13.36 -12.17 -6.38
CA ASP A 242 -14.18 -12.77 -5.34
C ASP A 242 -13.40 -13.68 -4.36
N GLN A 243 -12.13 -14.00 -4.67
CA GLN A 243 -11.26 -14.85 -3.86
C GLN A 243 -10.02 -14.14 -3.28
N GLY A 244 -9.90 -12.82 -3.50
CA GLY A 244 -8.76 -12.00 -3.08
C GLY A 244 -8.15 -11.19 -4.22
N ASP A 245 -7.08 -10.48 -3.93
CA ASP A 245 -6.38 -9.67 -4.93
C ASP A 245 -5.35 -10.52 -5.71
N VAL A 246 -5.23 -10.25 -7.01
CA VAL A 246 -4.34 -10.97 -7.91
C VAL A 246 -3.53 -9.97 -8.72
N VAL A 247 -2.20 -10.07 -8.67
CA VAL A 247 -1.32 -9.34 -9.58
C VAL A 247 -1.30 -10.05 -10.93
N VAL A 248 -1.60 -9.31 -11.99
CA VAL A 248 -1.76 -9.80 -13.35
C VAL A 248 -0.81 -9.08 -14.29
N PHE A 249 -0.12 -9.85 -15.12
CA PHE A 249 0.71 -9.37 -16.22
C PHE A 249 0.16 -9.83 -17.56
N GLY A 250 0.21 -8.97 -18.58
CA GLY A 250 -0.19 -9.29 -19.96
C GLY A 250 -1.67 -9.16 -20.27
N LEU A 251 -2.47 -8.54 -19.40
CA LEU A 251 -3.90 -8.29 -19.63
C LEU A 251 -4.17 -6.79 -19.86
N GLU A 252 -4.62 -6.43 -21.06
CA GLU A 252 -4.99 -5.04 -21.41
C GLU A 252 -6.50 -4.75 -21.24
N LYS A 253 -7.27 -5.77 -20.82
CA LYS A 253 -8.70 -5.63 -20.58
C LYS A 253 -8.94 -4.80 -19.32
N ASP A 254 -9.68 -3.70 -19.48
CA ASP A 254 -10.13 -2.86 -18.38
C ASP A 254 -11.23 -3.56 -17.58
N ILE A 255 -10.88 -4.05 -16.39
CA ILE A 255 -11.80 -4.75 -15.47
C ILE A 255 -12.35 -3.74 -14.46
N LYS A 256 -13.68 -3.60 -14.43
CA LYS A 256 -14.36 -2.72 -13.47
C LYS A 256 -14.88 -3.50 -12.28
N GLY A 257 -14.41 -3.14 -11.08
CA GLY A 257 -14.91 -3.69 -9.82
C GLY A 257 -14.34 -5.08 -9.52
N ILE A 258 -15.19 -5.98 -9.03
CA ILE A 258 -14.82 -7.35 -8.64
C ILE A 258 -15.17 -8.31 -9.76
N ILE A 259 -14.21 -9.11 -10.20
CA ILE A 259 -14.39 -10.20 -11.17
C ILE A 259 -14.31 -11.56 -10.49
N LYS A 260 -14.98 -12.59 -11.04
CA LYS A 260 -14.74 -13.96 -10.59
C LYS A 260 -13.34 -14.40 -10.97
N LEU A 261 -12.62 -15.03 -10.04
CA LEU A 261 -11.25 -15.47 -10.29
C LEU A 261 -11.15 -16.45 -11.48
N GLU A 262 -12.14 -17.30 -11.68
CA GLU A 262 -12.18 -18.24 -12.82
C GLU A 262 -12.29 -17.51 -14.15
N ASP A 263 -13.16 -16.48 -14.24
CA ASP A 263 -13.32 -15.66 -15.45
C ASP A 263 -12.05 -14.87 -15.75
N LEU A 264 -11.42 -14.32 -14.71
CA LEU A 264 -10.11 -13.66 -14.83
C LEU A 264 -9.05 -14.65 -15.35
N GLY A 265 -9.00 -15.85 -14.78
CA GLY A 265 -8.07 -16.91 -15.21
C GLY A 265 -8.25 -17.31 -16.67
N LYS A 266 -9.47 -17.26 -17.20
CA LYS A 266 -9.72 -17.46 -18.62
C LYS A 266 -9.19 -16.28 -19.45
N ASP A 267 -9.55 -15.06 -19.09
CA ASP A 267 -9.14 -13.85 -19.81
C ASP A 267 -7.61 -13.70 -19.88
N VAL A 268 -6.91 -13.94 -18.77
CA VAL A 268 -5.45 -13.85 -18.70
C VAL A 268 -4.79 -14.93 -19.54
N ARG A 269 -5.31 -16.16 -19.52
CA ARG A 269 -4.81 -17.27 -20.32
C ARG A 269 -4.98 -17.01 -21.82
N ASP A 270 -6.13 -16.49 -22.23
CA ASP A 270 -6.39 -16.12 -23.64
C ASP A 270 -5.46 -14.99 -24.10
N ALA A 271 -5.05 -14.10 -23.19
CA ALA A 271 -4.07 -13.05 -23.45
C ALA A 271 -2.60 -13.52 -23.36
N GLY A 272 -2.34 -14.76 -22.96
CA GLY A 272 -0.99 -15.29 -22.74
C GLY A 272 -0.27 -14.65 -21.54
N GLY A 273 -1.02 -14.14 -20.57
CA GLY A 273 -0.51 -13.46 -19.39
C GLY A 273 -0.10 -14.39 -18.25
N PHE A 274 0.03 -13.82 -17.05
CA PHE A 274 0.47 -14.52 -15.85
C PHE A 274 -0.23 -13.97 -14.60
N MET A 275 -0.64 -14.86 -13.68
CA MET A 275 -1.38 -14.52 -12.46
C MET A 275 -0.61 -14.90 -11.20
N ILE A 276 -0.45 -13.94 -10.30
CA ILE A 276 0.16 -14.12 -8.98
C ILE A 276 -0.91 -13.80 -7.94
N VAL A 277 -1.25 -14.74 -7.06
CA VAL A 277 -2.10 -14.36 -5.92
C VAL A 277 -1.32 -13.41 -5.01
N ALA A 278 -1.91 -12.23 -4.76
CA ALA A 278 -1.30 -11.19 -3.94
C ALA A 278 -1.66 -11.44 -2.47
N HIS A 279 -0.64 -11.35 -1.59
CA HIS A 279 -0.79 -11.38 -0.13
C HIS A 279 -1.94 -12.27 0.41
N PRO A 280 -2.00 -13.58 0.03
CA PRO A 280 -3.20 -14.44 0.12
C PRO A 280 -3.77 -14.68 1.53
N PHE A 281 -2.98 -14.34 2.56
CA PHE A 281 -3.28 -14.55 3.97
C PHE A 281 -3.24 -13.25 4.78
N ARG A 282 -3.25 -12.09 4.13
CA ARG A 282 -3.33 -10.78 4.80
C ARG A 282 -4.52 -10.74 5.76
N GLY A 283 -4.25 -10.51 7.05
CA GLY A 283 -5.28 -10.45 8.08
C GLY A 283 -5.78 -11.81 8.57
N PHE A 284 -5.31 -12.94 8.05
CA PHE A 284 -5.82 -14.23 8.52
C PHE A 284 -5.23 -14.59 9.89
N LEU A 285 -3.94 -14.35 10.11
CA LEU A 285 -3.29 -14.73 11.37
C LEU A 285 -3.49 -13.68 12.47
N THR A 286 -3.64 -12.39 12.11
CA THR A 286 -3.82 -11.31 13.09
C THR A 286 -5.23 -11.19 13.69
N PHE A 287 -6.25 -11.79 13.07
CA PHE A 287 -7.65 -11.72 13.54
C PHE A 287 -8.11 -12.97 14.31
N ASN A 288 -7.19 -13.73 14.92
CA ASN A 288 -7.48 -15.00 15.61
C ASN A 288 -8.15 -16.07 14.72
N ILE A 289 -8.17 -15.94 13.38
CA ILE A 289 -8.55 -17.04 12.47
C ILE A 289 -7.47 -18.15 12.50
N GLY A 290 -6.27 -17.86 13.03
CA GLY A 290 -5.31 -18.90 13.43
C GLY A 290 -5.86 -19.91 14.46
N GLN A 291 -6.83 -19.51 15.31
CA GLN A 291 -7.52 -20.43 16.21
C GLN A 291 -8.58 -21.30 15.50
N LEU A 292 -8.90 -21.04 14.22
CA LEU A 292 -9.77 -21.90 13.40
C LEU A 292 -9.06 -23.15 12.85
N GLY A 293 -7.77 -23.36 13.17
CA GLY A 293 -7.03 -24.53 12.71
C GLY A 293 -6.84 -24.56 11.20
N LEU A 294 -6.62 -23.39 10.58
CA LEU A 294 -6.21 -23.26 9.19
C LEU A 294 -4.73 -23.63 9.10
N THR A 295 -4.46 -24.90 8.81
CA THR A 295 -3.11 -25.38 8.54
C THR A 295 -2.76 -25.12 7.07
N PRO A 296 -1.46 -25.11 6.69
CA PRO A 296 -1.08 -25.01 5.29
C PRO A 296 -1.81 -26.02 4.41
N GLU A 297 -1.97 -27.27 4.85
CA GLU A 297 -2.65 -28.33 4.09
C GLU A 297 -4.11 -27.96 3.77
N LYS A 298 -4.85 -27.41 4.73
CA LYS A 298 -6.22 -26.93 4.48
C LYS A 298 -6.24 -25.71 3.59
N ALA A 299 -5.25 -24.82 3.72
CA ALA A 299 -5.16 -23.64 2.86
C ALA A 299 -4.86 -24.02 1.40
N MET A 300 -4.10 -25.09 1.15
CA MET A 300 -3.84 -25.64 -0.19
C MET A 300 -5.13 -26.09 -0.91
N GLU A 301 -6.18 -26.45 -0.18
CA GLU A 301 -7.47 -26.86 -0.76
C GLU A 301 -8.31 -25.68 -1.29
N ARG A 302 -7.94 -24.43 -0.96
CA ARG A 302 -8.68 -23.23 -1.39
C ARG A 302 -8.72 -23.17 -2.92
N ALA A 303 -9.91 -22.90 -3.45
CA ALA A 303 -10.16 -22.85 -4.90
C ALA A 303 -9.23 -21.85 -5.62
N LEU A 304 -8.82 -20.78 -4.95
CA LEU A 304 -7.99 -19.74 -5.54
C LEU A 304 -6.69 -20.25 -6.14
N PHE A 305 -6.05 -21.24 -5.50
CA PHE A 305 -4.76 -21.77 -5.95
C PHE A 305 -4.86 -22.62 -7.21
N LYS A 306 -6.07 -22.97 -7.65
CA LYS A 306 -6.31 -23.70 -8.91
C LYS A 306 -6.34 -22.79 -10.13
N HIS A 307 -6.42 -21.47 -9.92
CA HIS A 307 -6.63 -20.47 -10.97
C HIS A 307 -5.48 -19.47 -11.10
N VAL A 308 -4.40 -19.62 -10.33
CA VAL A 308 -3.23 -18.73 -10.35
C VAL A 308 -1.97 -19.52 -10.71
N ASP A 309 -0.97 -18.82 -11.24
CA ASP A 309 0.28 -19.40 -11.71
C ASP A 309 1.40 -19.31 -10.66
N ALA A 310 1.30 -18.39 -9.71
CA ALA A 310 2.29 -18.19 -8.65
C ALA A 310 1.67 -17.59 -7.37
N VAL A 311 2.48 -17.55 -6.31
CA VAL A 311 2.10 -17.01 -5.00
C VAL A 311 3.08 -15.91 -4.60
N GLU A 312 2.56 -14.76 -4.15
CA GLU A 312 3.37 -13.74 -3.47
C GLU A 312 3.62 -14.19 -2.02
N VAL A 313 4.88 -14.50 -1.70
CA VAL A 313 5.28 -15.05 -0.39
C VAL A 313 6.11 -14.07 0.43
N LEU A 314 6.58 -12.98 -0.19
CA LEU A 314 7.20 -11.85 0.47
C LEU A 314 6.47 -10.57 0.09
N ASN A 315 5.48 -10.18 0.89
CA ASN A 315 4.75 -8.91 0.75
C ASN A 315 5.06 -7.99 1.95
N SER A 316 5.27 -6.68 1.76
CA SER A 316 5.68 -5.79 2.88
C SER A 316 4.54 -5.46 3.86
N LYS A 317 3.29 -5.57 3.40
CA LYS A 317 2.08 -5.19 4.14
C LYS A 317 1.48 -6.32 4.96
N VAL A 318 2.13 -7.46 5.07
CA VAL A 318 1.70 -8.61 5.90
C VAL A 318 2.76 -8.97 6.95
N THR A 319 2.39 -9.74 7.97
CA THR A 319 3.36 -10.17 8.99
C THR A 319 4.34 -11.21 8.43
N GLU A 320 5.45 -11.43 9.11
CA GLU A 320 6.40 -12.49 8.74
C GLU A 320 5.77 -13.89 8.84
N ASP A 321 4.86 -14.09 9.80
CA ASP A 321 4.10 -15.34 9.92
C ASP A 321 3.14 -15.53 8.74
N GLU A 322 2.49 -14.47 8.26
CA GLU A 322 1.62 -14.53 7.07
C GLU A 322 2.44 -14.84 5.81
N ASN A 323 3.62 -14.23 5.66
CA ASN A 323 4.57 -14.55 4.58
C ASN A 323 5.07 -16.00 4.66
N ARG A 324 5.44 -16.49 5.85
CA ARG A 324 5.87 -17.88 6.06
C ARG A 324 4.75 -18.86 5.74
N PHE A 325 3.53 -18.57 6.17
CA PHE A 325 2.35 -19.38 5.85
C PHE A 325 2.09 -19.41 4.33
N ALA A 326 2.24 -18.28 3.64
CA ALA A 326 2.16 -18.24 2.18
C ALA A 326 3.24 -19.10 1.51
N ALA A 327 4.48 -19.06 2.01
CA ALA A 327 5.57 -19.87 1.53
C ALA A 327 5.33 -21.37 1.74
N ASP A 328 4.81 -21.78 2.90
CA ASP A 328 4.48 -23.19 3.20
C ASP A 328 3.40 -23.72 2.25
N VAL A 329 2.36 -22.92 2.00
CA VAL A 329 1.28 -23.27 1.05
C VAL A 329 1.80 -23.36 -0.38
N ALA A 330 2.59 -22.38 -0.83
CA ALA A 330 3.18 -22.40 -2.17
C ALA A 330 4.10 -23.62 -2.36
N SER A 331 4.92 -23.93 -1.35
CA SER A 331 5.81 -25.09 -1.36
C SER A 331 5.04 -26.41 -1.46
N GLY A 332 3.95 -26.58 -0.69
CA GLY A 332 3.16 -27.81 -0.75
C GLY A 332 2.37 -27.99 -2.05
N LEU A 333 2.05 -26.89 -2.74
CA LEU A 333 1.41 -26.92 -4.06
C LEU A 333 2.41 -26.99 -5.22
N GLY A 334 3.71 -26.80 -4.96
CA GLY A 334 4.74 -26.70 -6.01
C GLY A 334 4.59 -25.46 -6.89
N LEU A 335 3.96 -24.39 -6.38
CA LEU A 335 3.75 -23.15 -7.12
C LEU A 335 5.01 -22.26 -7.07
N PRO A 336 5.37 -21.59 -8.19
CA PRO A 336 6.36 -20.53 -8.20
C PRO A 336 6.06 -19.44 -7.16
N THR A 337 7.13 -18.82 -6.65
CA THR A 337 7.02 -17.80 -5.60
C THR A 337 7.61 -16.47 -6.06
N THR A 338 6.98 -15.39 -5.61
CA THR A 338 7.39 -14.01 -5.92
C THR A 338 7.35 -13.13 -4.68
N GLY A 339 7.98 -11.97 -4.78
CA GLY A 339 7.99 -10.94 -3.74
C GLY A 339 7.72 -9.56 -4.34
N GLY A 340 7.05 -8.73 -3.58
CA GLY A 340 6.68 -7.37 -3.94
C GLY A 340 6.53 -6.50 -2.70
N SER A 341 6.82 -5.22 -2.82
CA SER A 341 6.66 -4.33 -1.67
C SER A 341 5.19 -4.06 -1.38
N ASP A 342 4.31 -4.10 -2.38
CA ASP A 342 2.97 -3.53 -2.28
C ASP A 342 3.03 -2.08 -1.77
N ALA A 343 3.98 -1.31 -2.31
CA ALA A 343 4.23 0.06 -1.89
C ALA A 343 3.03 0.96 -2.21
N HIS A 344 2.63 1.74 -1.22
CA HIS A 344 1.63 2.81 -1.34
C HIS A 344 2.25 4.18 -1.04
N GLU A 345 3.48 4.18 -0.52
CA GLU A 345 4.33 5.34 -0.28
C GLU A 345 5.71 5.12 -0.88
N VAL A 346 6.40 6.21 -1.22
CA VAL A 346 7.73 6.17 -1.86
C VAL A 346 8.72 5.37 -1.01
N SER A 347 8.73 5.53 0.31
CA SER A 347 9.70 4.89 1.20
C SER A 347 9.55 3.36 1.33
N GLU A 348 8.50 2.77 0.75
CA GLU A 348 8.19 1.33 0.85
C GLU A 348 8.69 0.49 -0.32
N VAL A 349 8.96 1.11 -1.47
CA VAL A 349 9.29 0.39 -2.71
C VAL A 349 10.49 -0.52 -2.53
N GLY A 350 10.44 -1.78 -2.96
CA GLY A 350 11.56 -2.70 -2.83
C GLY A 350 11.89 -3.14 -1.40
N ILE A 351 11.00 -3.01 -0.40
CA ILE A 351 11.12 -3.80 0.84
C ILE A 351 11.30 -5.28 0.48
N TYR A 352 10.42 -5.77 -0.38
CA TYR A 352 10.61 -7.02 -1.09
C TYR A 352 10.52 -6.78 -2.59
N ALA A 353 11.16 -7.67 -3.34
CA ALA A 353 11.16 -7.68 -4.79
C ALA A 353 11.32 -9.12 -5.28
N THR A 354 11.39 -9.29 -6.59
CA THR A 354 11.65 -10.58 -7.23
C THR A 354 12.93 -10.49 -8.04
N ARG A 355 13.86 -11.41 -7.79
CA ARG A 355 15.10 -11.56 -8.55
C ARG A 355 14.93 -12.61 -9.65
N PHE A 356 15.18 -12.22 -10.88
CA PHE A 356 15.19 -13.07 -12.06
C PHE A 356 16.60 -13.50 -12.41
N LYS A 357 16.78 -14.69 -13.00
CA LYS A 357 18.10 -15.15 -13.47
C LYS A 357 18.61 -14.36 -14.68
N GLY A 358 17.70 -13.97 -15.58
CA GLY A 358 18.01 -13.25 -16.81
C GLY A 358 17.79 -11.73 -16.73
N GLU A 359 18.09 -11.06 -17.84
CA GLU A 359 17.73 -9.67 -18.08
C GLU A 359 16.24 -9.55 -18.42
N ILE A 360 15.54 -8.62 -17.77
CA ILE A 360 14.12 -8.34 -18.02
C ILE A 360 13.99 -6.90 -18.51
N ASN A 361 13.69 -6.73 -19.79
CA ASN A 361 13.59 -5.41 -20.43
C ASN A 361 12.17 -5.11 -20.95
N SER A 362 11.26 -6.09 -20.90
CA SER A 362 9.89 -5.95 -21.38
C SER A 362 8.91 -6.81 -20.60
N GLU A 363 7.62 -6.51 -20.74
CA GLU A 363 6.53 -7.32 -20.16
C GLU A 363 6.56 -8.76 -20.70
N LYS A 364 6.95 -8.94 -21.96
CA LYS A 364 7.11 -10.26 -22.57
C LYS A 364 8.25 -11.05 -21.90
N ASP A 365 9.38 -10.40 -21.62
CA ASP A 365 10.51 -11.04 -20.92
C ASP A 365 10.09 -11.44 -19.50
N LEU A 366 9.38 -10.54 -18.81
CA LEU A 366 8.85 -10.77 -17.46
C LEU A 366 7.94 -12.01 -17.43
N ILE A 367 6.91 -12.03 -18.28
CA ILE A 367 5.95 -13.14 -18.36
C ILE A 367 6.69 -14.44 -18.70
N ALA A 368 7.60 -14.43 -19.66
CA ALA A 368 8.34 -15.62 -20.05
C ALA A 368 9.25 -16.14 -18.91
N ALA A 369 9.88 -15.25 -18.14
CA ALA A 369 10.72 -15.64 -17.01
C ALA A 369 9.89 -16.18 -15.82
N LEU A 370 8.71 -15.59 -15.58
CA LEU A 370 7.74 -16.08 -14.58
C LEU A 370 7.22 -17.47 -14.95
N GLN A 371 6.83 -17.69 -16.22
CA GLN A 371 6.37 -18.99 -16.73
C GLN A 371 7.44 -20.09 -16.63
N ARG A 372 8.73 -19.74 -16.75
CA ARG A 372 9.84 -20.69 -16.57
C ARG A 372 10.22 -20.91 -15.09
N GLY A 373 9.64 -20.16 -14.16
CA GLY A 373 10.01 -20.22 -12.74
C GLY A 373 11.46 -19.78 -12.49
N GLU A 374 12.02 -18.92 -13.35
CA GLU A 374 13.42 -18.46 -13.28
C GLU A 374 13.58 -17.26 -12.34
N CYS A 375 12.82 -17.25 -11.24
CA CYS A 375 12.79 -16.15 -10.30
C CYS A 375 12.76 -16.63 -8.85
N LYS A 376 13.14 -15.74 -7.93
CA LYS A 376 13.00 -15.96 -6.48
C LYS A 376 12.65 -14.67 -5.76
N PRO A 377 11.81 -14.72 -4.73
CA PRO A 377 11.53 -13.56 -3.88
C PRO A 377 12.80 -13.15 -3.11
N VAL A 378 13.02 -11.85 -2.93
CA VAL A 378 14.18 -11.28 -2.23
C VAL A 378 13.77 -10.09 -1.36
N ALA A 379 14.46 -9.89 -0.23
CA ALA A 379 14.42 -8.65 0.53
C ALA A 379 15.52 -7.69 0.01
N CYS A 380 15.17 -6.44 -0.27
CA CYS A 380 16.15 -5.46 -0.77
C CYS A 380 16.40 -4.30 0.21
N ARG A 381 15.45 -4.02 1.11
CA ARG A 381 15.67 -3.13 2.26
C ARG A 381 15.05 -3.74 3.51
N ASN A 382 15.63 -3.40 4.67
CA ASN A 382 14.98 -3.72 5.94
C ASN A 382 13.64 -3.00 6.01
N ARG A 383 12.59 -3.74 6.42
CA ARG A 383 11.39 -3.10 6.97
C ARG A 383 11.89 -2.26 8.14
N GLY A 384 11.79 -0.93 8.07
CA GLY A 384 12.30 -0.06 9.12
C GLY A 384 11.87 -0.60 10.49
N VAL A 385 12.83 -1.14 11.25
CA VAL A 385 12.58 -1.69 12.57
C VAL A 385 12.30 -0.48 13.44
N LYS A 386 11.04 -0.32 13.86
CA LYS A 386 10.75 0.56 14.99
C LYS A 386 11.52 -0.01 16.17
N GLY A 387 12.38 0.81 16.77
CA GLY A 387 12.97 0.47 18.06
C GLY A 387 11.83 0.08 18.99
N ASP A 388 11.79 -1.21 19.37
CA ASP A 388 10.96 -1.64 20.47
C ASP A 388 11.44 -0.86 21.68
N GLY A 389 10.57 0.03 22.16
CA GLY A 389 10.78 0.75 23.38
C GLY A 389 11.06 -0.25 24.49
N ALA A 390 12.25 -0.17 25.05
CA ALA A 390 12.59 -0.82 26.30
C ALA A 390 11.65 -0.32 27.40
N LYS A 391 10.65 -1.14 27.75
CA LYS A 391 10.26 -1.59 29.11
C LYS A 391 8.80 -2.01 29.16
#